data_AF-A0A397EUJ8-F1
#
_entry.id   AF-A0A397EUJ8-F1
#
_cell.length_a   1.000
_cell.length_b   1.000
_cell.length_c   1.000
_cell.angle_alpha   90.00
_cell.angle_beta   90.00
_cell.angle_gamma   90.00
#
_symmetry.space_group_name_H-M   'P 1'
#
loop_
_entity.id
_entity.type
_entity.pdbx_description
1 polymer ?
#
loop_
_entity_poly.entity_id
_entity_poly.type
_entity_poly.pdbx_seq_one_letter_code
_entity_poly.pdbx_strand_id
1 'polypeptide(L)'
;MDKHVWQMYLTELLKFEITRPTVILADNLGSHVSESSVDTVSTELFGILAPLPKNSTSECQPLDVGVMGPLKSKLRKKWLTEKSVVTAAEKRLAMIQRTIQAWEEMSCDLIRSSFEKAKCLCCNVYGESIDFFDSQCQLI
;
A
#
# COMPACT_ATOMS: atom_id res chain seq x y z
N MET A 1 10.07 2.85 8.21
CA MET A 1 10.70 1.60 7.76
C MET A 1 12.11 1.92 7.32
N ASP A 2 13.12 1.18 7.76
CA ASP A 2 14.50 1.40 7.29
C ASP A 2 14.76 0.64 5.97
N LYS A 3 15.98 0.78 5.42
CA LYS A 3 16.37 0.12 4.18
C LYS A 3 16.36 -1.40 4.28
N HIS A 4 16.74 -1.97 5.42
CA HIS A 4 16.83 -3.41 5.60
C HIS A 4 15.43 -4.04 5.63
N VAL A 5 14.51 -3.45 6.39
CA VAL A 5 13.12 -3.89 6.44
C VAL A 5 12.46 -3.73 5.07
N TRP A 6 12.69 -2.61 4.38
CA TRP A 6 12.16 -2.42 3.03
C TRP A 6 12.63 -3.50 2.05
N GLN A 7 13.92 -3.83 2.08
CA GLN A 7 14.47 -4.88 1.24
C GLN A 7 13.88 -6.25 1.53
N MET A 8 13.68 -6.59 2.82
CA MET A 8 12.95 -7.80 3.21
C MET A 8 11.53 -7.81 2.62
N TYR A 9 10.80 -6.68 2.67
CA TYR A 9 9.46 -6.61 2.07
C TYR A 9 9.47 -6.87 0.56
N LEU A 10 10.44 -6.33 -0.18
CA LEU A 10 10.55 -6.56 -1.62
C LEU A 10 10.87 -8.02 -1.95
N THR A 11 11.88 -8.58 -1.28
CA THR A 11 12.50 -9.86 -1.67
C THR A 11 11.83 -11.09 -1.07
N GLU A 12 11.31 -10.98 0.16
CA GLU A 12 10.76 -12.10 0.93
C GLU A 12 9.23 -12.12 0.97
N LEU A 13 8.56 -11.04 0.56
CA LEU A 13 7.09 -10.94 0.57
C LEU A 13 6.57 -10.61 -0.83
N LEU A 14 6.88 -9.42 -1.33
CA LEU A 14 6.24 -8.87 -2.53
C LEU A 14 6.60 -9.65 -3.80
N LYS A 15 7.83 -10.16 -3.89
CA LYS A 15 8.32 -10.98 -5.01
C LYS A 15 7.39 -12.14 -5.37
N PHE A 16 6.73 -12.75 -4.39
CA PHE A 16 5.85 -13.90 -4.61
C PHE A 16 4.44 -13.51 -5.09
N GLU A 17 4.05 -12.25 -4.93
CA GLU A 17 2.75 -11.72 -5.36
C GLU A 17 2.81 -11.11 -6.78
N ILE A 18 4.01 -10.86 -7.30
CA ILE A 18 4.22 -10.29 -8.64
C ILE A 18 4.29 -11.42 -9.66
N THR A 19 3.26 -11.50 -10.52
CA THR A 19 3.14 -12.56 -11.53
C THR A 19 3.34 -12.08 -12.96
N ARG A 20 3.48 -10.76 -13.14
CA ARG A 20 3.57 -10.08 -14.44
C ARG A 20 4.28 -8.72 -14.27
N PRO A 21 4.68 -8.03 -15.35
CA PRO A 21 5.20 -6.67 -15.25
C PRO A 21 4.36 -5.83 -14.29
N THR A 22 4.98 -5.21 -13.29
CA THR A 22 4.24 -4.56 -12.20
C THR A 22 4.74 -3.15 -11.96
N VAL A 23 3.83 -2.24 -11.66
CA VAL A 23 4.21 -0.92 -11.11
C VAL A 23 3.97 -0.93 -9.62
N ILE A 24 5.01 -0.58 -8.85
CA ILE A 24 4.97 -0.46 -7.40
C ILE A 24 4.89 1.02 -7.07
N LEU A 25 3.76 1.46 -6.52
CA LEU A 25 3.55 2.85 -6.15
C LEU A 25 4.05 3.09 -4.72
N ALA A 26 5.08 3.92 -4.56
CA ALA A 26 5.68 4.20 -3.26
C ALA A 26 5.66 5.68 -2.91
N ASP A 27 5.59 5.99 -1.61
CA ASP A 27 5.82 7.36 -1.14
C ASP A 27 7.31 7.75 -1.24
N ASN A 28 7.64 9.00 -0.92
CA ASN A 28 9.01 9.51 -0.99
C ASN A 28 9.86 9.16 0.24
N LEU A 29 9.53 8.09 0.97
CA LEU A 29 10.38 7.66 2.08
C LEU A 29 11.76 7.28 1.54
N GLY A 30 12.83 7.78 2.16
CA GLY A 30 14.19 7.64 1.63
C GLY A 30 14.68 6.19 1.45
N SER A 31 14.10 5.22 2.17
CA SER A 31 14.35 3.80 1.93
C SER A 31 13.68 3.30 0.64
N HIS A 32 12.44 3.72 0.38
CA HIS A 32 11.67 3.33 -0.80
C HIS A 32 12.29 3.88 -2.08
N VAL A 33 12.70 5.16 -2.10
CA VAL A 33 13.26 5.81 -3.31
C VAL A 33 14.79 5.70 -3.43
N SER A 34 15.40 4.77 -2.68
CA SER A 34 16.84 4.54 -2.75
C SER A 34 17.24 3.83 -4.06
N GLU A 35 18.46 4.05 -4.54
CA GLU A 35 19.02 3.36 -5.71
C GLU A 35 18.91 1.84 -5.57
N SER A 36 19.28 1.30 -4.40
CA SER A 36 19.13 -0.14 -4.12
C SER A 36 17.69 -0.65 -4.25
N SER A 37 16.70 0.17 -3.91
CA SER A 37 15.28 -0.19 -4.04
C SER A 37 14.86 -0.24 -5.51
N VAL A 38 15.23 0.80 -6.28
CA VAL A 38 14.97 0.86 -7.73
C VAL A 38 15.62 -0.33 -8.45
N ASP A 39 16.86 -0.66 -8.10
CA ASP A 39 17.59 -1.79 -8.67
C ASP A 39 16.91 -3.12 -8.32
N THR A 40 16.51 -3.32 -7.07
CA THR A 40 15.82 -4.55 -6.64
C THR A 40 14.50 -4.72 -7.38
N VAL A 41 13.69 -3.65 -7.46
CA VAL A 41 12.39 -3.69 -8.15
C VAL A 41 12.54 -4.00 -9.64
N SER A 42 13.52 -3.38 -10.31
CA SER A 42 13.73 -3.57 -11.75
C SER A 42 14.35 -4.92 -12.09
N THR A 43 15.34 -5.38 -11.32
CA THR A 43 16.11 -6.59 -11.64
C THR A 43 15.53 -7.88 -11.07
N GLU A 44 14.94 -7.83 -9.87
CA GLU A 44 14.46 -9.02 -9.17
C GLU A 44 12.94 -9.19 -9.20
N LEU A 45 12.18 -8.08 -9.24
CA LEU A 45 10.71 -8.10 -9.20
C LEU A 45 10.09 -7.88 -10.59
N PHE A 46 10.89 -7.65 -11.63
CA PHE A 46 10.41 -7.33 -12.99
C PHE A 46 9.36 -6.21 -12.98
N GLY A 47 9.62 -5.18 -12.17
CA GLY A 47 8.71 -4.08 -11.94
C GLY A 47 9.33 -2.70 -12.16
N ILE A 48 8.48 -1.69 -12.08
CA ILE A 48 8.86 -0.28 -12.11
C ILE A 48 8.48 0.32 -10.75
N LEU A 49 9.46 0.90 -10.07
CA LEU A 49 9.18 1.67 -8.86
C LEU A 49 8.74 3.08 -9.26
N ALA A 50 7.50 3.43 -8.95
CA ALA A 50 6.93 4.74 -9.23
C ALA A 50 6.78 5.54 -7.93
N PRO A 51 7.66 6.52 -7.65
CA PRO A 51 7.49 7.40 -6.51
C PRO A 51 6.34 8.39 -6.76
N LEU A 52 5.53 8.62 -5.73
CA LEU A 52 4.52 9.67 -5.72
C LEU A 52 5.16 11.07 -5.83
N PRO A 53 4.39 12.12 -6.17
CA PRO A 53 4.89 13.49 -6.01
C PRO A 53 5.24 13.76 -4.55
N LYS A 54 6.25 14.60 -4.30
CA LYS A 54 6.59 15.01 -2.93
C LYS A 54 5.39 15.69 -2.28
N ASN A 55 5.16 15.39 -1.00
CA ASN A 55 4.08 15.95 -0.17
C ASN A 55 2.66 15.67 -0.66
N SER A 56 2.47 14.65 -1.53
CA SER A 56 1.17 14.34 -2.11
C SER A 56 0.53 13.06 -1.56
N THR A 57 1.16 12.40 -0.58
CA THR A 57 0.74 11.07 -0.11
C THR A 57 -0.75 11.02 0.26
N SER A 58 -1.24 12.05 0.97
CA SER A 58 -2.65 12.17 1.36
C SER A 58 -3.64 12.32 0.21
N GLU A 59 -3.16 12.70 -0.98
CA GLU A 59 -3.97 12.97 -2.18
C GLU A 59 -3.75 11.93 -3.27
N CYS A 60 -2.56 11.34 -3.36
CA CYS A 60 -2.14 10.53 -4.49
C CYS A 60 -1.89 9.07 -4.09
N GLN A 61 -1.80 8.73 -2.80
CA GLN A 61 -1.63 7.35 -2.37
C GLN A 61 -3.00 6.66 -2.22
N PRO A 62 -3.29 5.57 -2.99
CA PRO A 62 -4.53 4.80 -2.90
C PRO A 62 -4.88 4.37 -1.46
N LEU A 63 -3.84 3.98 -0.71
CA LEU A 63 -3.95 3.62 0.70
C LEU A 63 -4.60 4.75 1.50
N ASP A 64 -4.06 5.96 1.44
CA ASP A 64 -4.56 7.11 2.20
C ASP A 64 -5.92 7.64 1.70
N VAL A 65 -6.11 7.75 0.38
CA VAL A 65 -7.31 8.39 -0.19
C VAL A 65 -8.59 7.56 -0.11
N GLY A 66 -8.46 6.23 -0.10
CA GLY A 66 -9.59 5.32 -0.25
C GLY A 66 -9.63 4.15 0.73
N VAL A 67 -8.48 3.63 1.17
CA VAL A 67 -8.43 2.41 2.01
C VAL A 67 -8.44 2.75 3.51
N MET A 68 -7.67 3.75 3.94
CA MET A 68 -7.46 4.05 5.36
C MET A 68 -8.74 4.46 6.10
N GLY A 69 -9.64 5.22 5.47
CA GLY A 69 -10.92 5.61 6.06
C GLY A 69 -11.80 4.40 6.40
N PRO A 70 -12.17 3.57 5.42
CA PRO A 70 -12.91 2.33 5.63
C PRO A 70 -12.24 1.37 6.60
N LEU A 71 -10.92 1.17 6.51
CA LEU A 71 -10.16 0.31 7.41
C LEU A 71 -10.29 0.79 8.86
N LYS A 72 -10.07 2.08 9.14
CA LYS A 72 -10.24 2.68 10.48
C LYS A 72 -11.67 2.51 11.01
N SER A 73 -12.68 2.65 10.16
CA SER A 73 -14.08 2.44 10.54
C SER A 73 -14.34 1.00 10.99
N LYS A 74 -13.86 0.01 10.22
CA LYS A 74 -13.97 -1.42 10.58
C LYS A 74 -13.20 -1.76 11.86
N LEU A 75 -11.97 -1.27 11.99
CA LEU A 75 -11.16 -1.43 13.21
C LEU A 75 -11.90 -0.88 14.44
N ARG A 76 -12.49 0.31 14.34
CA ARG A 76 -13.26 0.91 15.44
C ARG A 76 -14.49 0.07 15.79
N LYS A 77 -15.22 -0.42 14.80
CA LYS A 77 -16.41 -1.28 15.03
C LYS A 77 -16.01 -2.56 15.77
N LYS A 78 -14.93 -3.22 15.35
CA LYS A 78 -14.44 -4.46 16.00
C LYS A 78 -13.91 -4.21 17.41
N TRP A 79 -13.18 -3.11 17.62
CA TRP A 79 -12.69 -2.71 18.95
C TRP A 79 -13.82 -2.55 19.97
N LEU A 80 -15.01 -2.11 19.55
CA LEU A 80 -16.15 -1.95 20.46
C LEU A 80 -16.76 -3.29 20.92
N THR A 81 -16.55 -4.37 20.16
CA THR A 81 -17.15 -5.69 20.42
C THR A 81 -16.17 -6.71 20.98
N GLU A 82 -14.87 -6.43 20.94
CA GLU A 82 -13.86 -7.37 21.39
C GLU A 82 -13.72 -7.41 22.92
N LYS A 83 -13.21 -8.54 23.42
CA LYS A 83 -12.87 -8.69 24.83
C LYS A 83 -11.66 -7.83 25.17
N SER A 84 -11.72 -7.11 26.28
CA SER A 84 -10.57 -6.37 26.78
C SER A 84 -9.44 -7.31 27.19
N VAL A 85 -8.22 -6.91 26.87
CA VAL A 85 -6.99 -7.62 27.18
C VAL A 85 -6.08 -6.74 28.02
N VAL A 86 -5.28 -7.35 28.90
CA VAL A 86 -4.56 -6.61 29.95
C VAL A 86 -3.11 -6.42 29.58
N THR A 87 -2.43 -7.51 29.19
CA THR A 87 -0.98 -7.49 28.96
C THR A 87 -0.64 -6.81 27.64
N ALA A 88 0.58 -6.27 27.56
CA ALA A 88 1.07 -5.67 26.33
C ALA A 88 1.16 -6.69 25.17
N ALA A 89 1.48 -7.95 25.46
CA ALA A 89 1.53 -9.01 24.46
C ALA A 89 0.14 -9.32 23.88
N GLU A 90 -0.86 -9.50 24.74
CA GLU A 90 -2.23 -9.73 24.30
C GLU A 90 -2.80 -8.54 23.52
N LYS A 91 -2.50 -7.29 23.94
CA LYS A 91 -2.90 -6.08 23.20
C LYS A 91 -2.36 -6.05 21.78
N ARG A 92 -1.08 -6.42 21.59
CA ARG A 92 -0.46 -6.50 20.26
C ARG A 92 -1.11 -7.59 19.42
N LEU A 93 -1.30 -8.78 19.99
CA LEU A 93 -1.94 -9.90 19.28
C LEU A 93 -3.38 -9.55 18.86
N ALA A 94 -4.17 -8.97 19.77
CA ALA A 94 -5.55 -8.54 19.49
C ALA A 94 -5.58 -7.49 18.37
N MET A 95 -4.65 -6.53 18.36
CA MET A 95 -4.55 -5.52 17.30
C MET A 95 -4.20 -6.13 15.94
N ILE A 96 -3.27 -7.08 15.89
CA ILE A 96 -2.89 -7.79 14.66
C ILE A 96 -4.09 -8.58 14.12
N GLN A 97 -4.71 -9.40 14.96
CA GLN A 97 -5.87 -10.22 14.57
C GLN A 97 -7.04 -9.36 14.10
N ARG A 98 -7.31 -8.25 14.79
CA ARG A 98 -8.35 -7.30 14.38
C ARG A 98 -8.05 -6.69 13.02
N THR A 99 -6.81 -6.31 12.77
CA THR A 99 -6.39 -5.72 11.49
C THR A 99 -6.56 -6.73 10.35
N ILE A 100 -6.16 -7.99 10.55
CA ILE A 100 -6.36 -9.08 9.58
C ILE A 100 -7.86 -9.23 9.27
N GLN A 101 -8.70 -9.38 10.30
CA GLN A 101 -10.14 -9.52 10.08
C GLN A 101 -10.78 -8.28 9.42
N ALA A 102 -10.31 -7.08 9.77
CA ALA A 102 -10.81 -5.86 9.16
C ALA A 102 -10.44 -5.79 7.68
N TRP A 103 -9.24 -6.24 7.32
CA TRP A 103 -8.75 -6.31 5.94
C TRP A 103 -9.51 -7.33 5.11
N GLU A 104 -9.75 -8.54 5.64
CA GLU A 104 -10.50 -9.62 4.96
C GLU A 104 -11.94 -9.23 4.63
N GLU A 105 -12.56 -8.34 5.41
CA GLU A 105 -13.91 -7.83 5.13
C GLU A 105 -13.94 -6.67 4.13
N MET A 106 -12.80 -6.21 3.61
CA MET A 106 -12.75 -5.16 2.59
C MET A 106 -12.98 -5.77 1.20
N SER A 107 -13.88 -5.17 0.41
CA SER A 107 -14.13 -5.66 -0.95
C SER A 107 -12.98 -5.27 -1.89
N CYS A 108 -12.72 -6.12 -2.89
CA CYS A 108 -11.78 -5.78 -3.96
C CYS A 108 -12.20 -4.52 -4.72
N ASP A 109 -13.50 -4.25 -4.85
CA ASP A 109 -14.01 -3.04 -5.51
C ASP A 109 -13.63 -1.76 -4.76
N LEU A 110 -13.59 -1.82 -3.43
CA LEU A 110 -13.09 -0.70 -2.62
C LEU A 110 -11.61 -0.44 -2.92
N ILE A 111 -10.80 -1.49 -3.02
CA ILE A 111 -9.40 -1.35 -3.41
C ILE A 111 -9.27 -0.76 -4.81
N ARG A 112 -9.99 -1.29 -5.81
CA ARG A 112 -9.96 -0.74 -7.18
C ARG A 112 -10.35 0.74 -7.23
N SER A 113 -11.44 1.11 -6.55
CA SER A 113 -11.92 2.50 -6.49
C SER A 113 -10.92 3.44 -5.82
N SER A 114 -10.06 2.95 -4.91
CA SER A 114 -9.05 3.78 -4.27
C SER A 114 -7.93 4.16 -5.24
N PHE A 115 -7.54 3.24 -6.13
CA PHE A 115 -6.59 3.50 -7.22
C PHE A 115 -7.17 4.45 -8.27
N GLU A 116 -8.43 4.30 -8.65
CA GLU A 116 -9.11 5.24 -9.56
C GLU A 116 -9.17 6.65 -8.98
N LYS A 117 -9.53 6.76 -7.70
CA LYS A 117 -9.58 8.04 -6.99
C LYS A 117 -8.20 8.69 -6.89
N ALA A 118 -7.16 7.91 -6.57
CA ALA A 118 -5.77 8.37 -6.55
C ALA A 118 -5.30 8.86 -7.94
N LYS A 119 -5.65 8.14 -9.02
CA LYS A 119 -5.32 8.55 -10.40
C LYS A 119 -5.91 9.91 -10.73
N CYS A 120 -7.21 10.11 -10.45
CA CYS A 120 -7.86 11.41 -10.68
C CYS A 120 -7.17 12.56 -9.95
N LEU A 121 -6.66 12.31 -8.74
CA LEU A 121 -5.94 13.30 -7.94
C LEU A 121 -4.52 13.55 -8.47
N CYS A 122 -3.79 12.50 -8.89
CA CYS A 122 -2.49 12.64 -9.56
C CYS A 122 -2.59 13.48 -10.85
N CYS A 123 -3.60 13.24 -11.69
CA CYS A 123 -3.80 14.03 -12.91
C CYS A 123 -3.99 15.53 -12.60
N ASN A 124 -4.70 15.85 -11.52
CA ASN A 124 -4.89 17.24 -11.08
C ASN A 124 -3.59 17.88 -10.54
N VAL A 125 -2.70 17.07 -9.96
CA VAL A 125 -1.40 17.54 -9.43
C VAL A 125 -0.36 17.75 -10.53
N TYR A 126 -0.34 16.89 -11.56
CA TYR A 126 0.69 16.92 -12.61
C TYR A 126 0.26 17.59 -13.92
N GLY A 127 -1.04 17.81 -14.15
CA GLY A 127 -1.55 18.39 -15.39
C GLY A 127 -1.56 17.42 -16.59
N GLU A 128 -1.11 16.17 -16.42
CA GLU A 128 -1.16 15.10 -17.42
C GLU A 128 -1.66 13.79 -16.79
N SER A 129 -2.30 12.96 -17.61
CA SER A 129 -2.72 11.62 -17.20
C SER A 129 -1.50 10.72 -17.06
N ILE A 130 -1.11 10.38 -15.83
CA ILE A 130 -0.16 9.27 -15.64
C ILE A 130 -0.90 7.99 -16.00
N ASP A 131 -0.66 7.49 -17.20
CA ASP A 131 -1.22 6.24 -17.69
C ASP A 131 -0.47 5.05 -17.08
N PHE A 132 -0.73 4.83 -15.79
CA PHE A 132 -0.32 3.64 -15.05
C PHE A 132 -0.98 2.34 -15.56
N PHE A 133 -2.00 2.45 -16.42
CA PHE A 133 -2.83 1.36 -16.87
C PHE A 133 -2.68 1.14 -18.37
N ASP A 134 -1.50 0.74 -18.82
CA ASP A 134 -1.47 -0.15 -19.97
C ASP A 134 -1.95 -1.53 -19.49
N SER A 135 -2.82 -2.16 -20.26
CA SER A 135 -3.58 -3.38 -19.94
C SER A 135 -2.75 -4.63 -19.61
N GLN A 136 -1.43 -4.51 -19.54
CA GLN A 136 -0.48 -5.60 -19.34
C GLN A 136 0.18 -5.62 -17.95
N CYS A 137 0.08 -4.53 -17.18
CA CYS A 137 0.77 -4.43 -15.89
C CYS A 137 -0.14 -4.70 -14.67
N GLN A 138 0.36 -5.43 -13.69
CA GLN A 138 -0.24 -5.51 -12.35
C GLN A 138 0.12 -4.24 -11.57
N LEU A 139 -0.81 -3.71 -10.79
CA LEU A 139 -0.58 -2.53 -9.96
C LEU A 139 -0.61 -2.97 -8.50
N ILE A 140 0.44 -2.63 -7.76
CA ILE A 140 0.58 -2.93 -6.32
C ILE A 140 0.88 -1.65 -5.55
#